data_AF-A0A2V8PW76-F1
#
_entry.id   AF-A0A2V8PW76-F1
#
_cell.length_a   1.000
_cell.length_b   1.000
_cell.length_c   1.000
_cell.angle_alpha   90.00
_cell.angle_beta   90.00
_cell.angle_gamma   90.00
#
_symmetry.space_group_name_H-M   'P 1'
#
loop_
_entity.id
_entity.type
_entity.pdbx_description
1 polymer ?
#
loop_
_entity_poly.entity_id
_entity_poly.type
_entity_poly.pdbx_seq_one_letter_code
_entity_poly.pdbx_strand_id
1 'polypeptide(L)'
;GKKDKSSSEAQTVNALSNLRPQHLTDALLISALDPRASGVVYAQSEFFESEKDTSQPNSKNRIMRGYYFLDEFQAVGNNSAHLLRRFWFDRVGGIRLARLQTFDEKGLLITDVSYGALRKFGAEGNLLLPAQISLTRPQDHYKITITYQTPETLTVNRDYAPEVFVLENKWGLREVDLDAEKRSSTPKELN
;
A
#
# COMPACT_ATOMS: atom_id res chain seq x y z
N GLY A 1 -17.66 -33.08 -9.23
CA GLY A 1 -18.11 -31.72 -8.90
C GLY A 1 -18.20 -31.37 -7.41
N LYS A 2 -17.88 -32.25 -6.44
CA LYS A 2 -17.98 -31.95 -5.00
C LYS A 2 -16.64 -31.70 -4.28
N LYS A 3 -15.49 -32.05 -4.90
CA LYS A 3 -14.14 -31.87 -4.33
C LYS A 3 -13.58 -30.45 -4.51
N ASP A 4 -13.92 -29.75 -5.59
CA ASP A 4 -13.31 -28.44 -5.91
C ASP A 4 -13.84 -27.27 -5.05
N LYS A 5 -15.09 -27.33 -4.58
CA LYS A 5 -15.66 -26.27 -3.73
C LYS A 5 -14.99 -26.17 -2.35
N SER A 6 -14.68 -27.30 -1.72
CA SER A 6 -14.07 -27.31 -0.38
C SER A 6 -12.65 -26.73 -0.36
N SER A 7 -11.90 -26.88 -1.45
CA SER A 7 -10.55 -26.32 -1.62
C SER A 7 -10.60 -24.80 -1.80
N SER A 8 -11.54 -24.32 -2.62
CA SER A 8 -11.76 -22.89 -2.89
C SER A 8 -12.20 -22.11 -1.64
N GLU A 9 -13.14 -22.66 -0.87
CA GLU A 9 -13.62 -22.04 0.37
C GLU A 9 -12.51 -22.00 1.44
N ALA A 10 -11.76 -23.08 1.62
CA ALA A 10 -10.64 -23.12 2.55
C ALA A 10 -9.49 -22.15 2.16
N GLN A 11 -9.18 -22.02 0.87
CA GLN A 11 -8.21 -21.03 0.38
C GLN A 11 -8.69 -19.59 0.58
N THR A 12 -9.99 -19.33 0.38
CA THR A 12 -10.59 -18.01 0.58
C THR A 12 -10.59 -17.62 2.06
N VAL A 13 -10.94 -18.55 2.95
CA VAL A 13 -10.90 -18.33 4.41
C VAL A 13 -9.46 -18.06 4.88
N ASN A 14 -8.47 -18.78 4.34
CA ASN A 14 -7.06 -18.55 4.66
C ASN A 14 -6.56 -17.18 4.17
N ALA A 15 -6.86 -16.81 2.92
CA ALA A 15 -6.49 -15.51 2.35
C ALA A 15 -7.14 -14.33 3.11
N LEU A 16 -8.38 -14.47 3.57
CA LEU A 16 -9.05 -13.48 4.40
C LEU A 16 -8.54 -13.46 5.85
N SER A 17 -8.04 -14.58 6.39
CA SER A 17 -7.54 -14.64 7.77
C SER A 17 -6.26 -13.83 7.99
N ASN A 18 -5.41 -13.72 6.97
CA ASN A 18 -4.18 -12.89 7.02
C ASN A 18 -4.41 -11.44 6.60
N LEU A 19 -5.61 -11.12 6.11
CA LEU A 19 -5.95 -9.80 5.64
C LEU A 19 -6.07 -8.85 6.83
N ARG A 20 -5.19 -7.84 6.90
CA ARG A 20 -5.27 -6.76 7.88
C ARG A 20 -5.75 -5.48 7.19
N PRO A 21 -6.75 -4.77 7.74
CA PRO A 21 -7.25 -3.52 7.15
C PRO A 21 -6.15 -2.48 6.91
N GLN A 22 -5.15 -2.41 7.80
CA GLN A 22 -4.04 -1.49 7.66
C GLN A 22 -3.28 -1.66 6.34
N HIS A 23 -3.11 -2.89 5.85
CA HIS A 23 -2.39 -3.14 4.60
C HIS A 23 -3.10 -2.53 3.38
N LEU A 24 -4.43 -2.43 3.44
CA LEU A 24 -5.24 -1.74 2.43
C LEU A 24 -5.09 -0.23 2.55
N THR A 25 -5.22 0.29 3.78
CA THR A 25 -5.10 1.72 4.05
C THR A 25 -3.74 2.26 3.63
N ASP A 26 -2.64 1.58 3.94
CA ASP A 26 -1.27 2.00 3.58
C ASP A 26 -1.05 2.01 2.06
N ALA A 27 -1.74 1.15 1.31
CA ALA A 27 -1.68 1.12 -0.15
C ALA A 27 -2.49 2.25 -0.81
N LEU A 28 -3.49 2.79 -0.11
CA LEU A 28 -4.33 3.89 -0.60
C LEU A 28 -3.83 5.26 -0.12
N LEU A 29 -3.35 5.33 1.12
CA LEU A 29 -2.91 6.53 1.82
C LEU A 29 -1.40 6.48 2.01
N ILE A 30 -0.66 6.77 0.94
CA ILE A 30 0.80 6.76 0.98
C ILE A 30 1.29 7.84 1.95
N SER A 31 2.03 7.43 2.97
CA SER A 31 2.68 8.36 3.89
C SER A 31 3.64 9.28 3.13
N ALA A 32 3.51 10.59 3.37
CA ALA A 32 4.34 11.60 2.75
C ALA A 32 5.83 11.35 2.98
N LEU A 33 6.65 11.82 2.05
CA LEU A 33 8.10 11.88 2.22
C LEU A 33 8.42 13.04 3.16
N ASP A 34 9.32 12.81 4.11
CA ASP A 34 9.84 13.88 4.97
C ASP A 34 11.36 13.97 4.85
N PRO A 35 11.88 14.81 3.94
CA PRO A 35 13.30 15.05 3.78
C PRO A 35 13.99 15.63 5.02
N ARG A 36 13.23 16.11 6.01
CA ARG A 36 13.74 16.71 7.24
C ARG A 36 13.66 15.75 8.43
N ALA A 37 13.10 14.55 8.25
CA ALA A 37 13.05 13.54 9.30
C ALA A 37 14.47 13.14 9.71
N SER A 38 14.73 13.15 11.01
CA SER A 38 16.04 12.79 11.55
C SER A 38 16.36 11.33 11.27
N GLY A 39 17.56 11.07 10.75
CA GLY A 39 18.02 9.72 10.44
C GLY A 39 17.40 9.10 9.18
N VAL A 40 16.56 9.82 8.44
CA VAL A 40 16.05 9.36 7.14
C VAL A 40 16.95 9.89 6.02
N VAL A 41 17.33 9.01 5.10
CA VAL A 41 18.15 9.34 3.93
C VAL A 41 17.44 8.89 2.67
N TYR A 42 17.47 9.72 1.64
CA TYR A 42 16.90 9.41 0.34
C TYR A 42 18.00 9.22 -0.71
N ALA A 43 17.92 8.14 -1.49
CA ALA A 43 18.80 7.92 -2.64
C ALA A 43 17.97 7.82 -3.92
N GLN A 44 18.45 8.44 -4.98
CA GLN A 44 17.83 8.37 -6.30
C GLN A 44 18.66 7.48 -7.22
N SER A 45 18.00 6.61 -7.98
CA SER A 45 18.63 5.81 -9.03
C SER A 45 17.70 5.63 -10.23
N GLU A 46 18.20 4.99 -11.30
CA GLU A 46 17.42 4.66 -12.47
C GLU A 46 17.32 3.15 -12.67
N PHE A 47 16.21 2.70 -13.23
CA PHE A 47 15.99 1.30 -13.58
C PHE A 47 15.22 1.16 -14.90
N PHE A 48 15.44 0.06 -15.59
CA PHE A 48 14.75 -0.24 -16.84
C PHE A 48 14.15 -1.64 -16.77
N GLU A 49 12.84 -1.76 -16.99
CA GLU A 49 12.12 -3.03 -16.99
C GLU A 49 11.48 -3.31 -18.34
N SER A 50 11.61 -4.55 -18.82
CA SER A 50 10.98 -4.97 -20.06
C SER A 50 9.54 -5.32 -19.74
N GLU A 51 8.59 -4.59 -20.30
CA GLU A 51 7.17 -4.77 -20.05
C GLU A 51 6.41 -4.97 -21.35
N LYS A 52 5.23 -5.59 -21.26
CA LYS A 52 4.33 -5.68 -22.40
C LYS A 52 3.87 -4.28 -22.79
N ASP A 53 3.89 -3.98 -24.09
CA ASP A 53 3.33 -2.74 -24.59
C ASP A 53 1.81 -2.71 -24.37
N THR A 54 1.35 -1.81 -23.50
CA THR A 54 -0.08 -1.62 -23.21
C THR A 54 -0.69 -0.45 -23.98
N SER A 55 0.07 0.24 -24.84
CA SER A 55 -0.45 1.35 -25.66
C SER A 55 -1.43 0.86 -26.71
N GLN A 56 -1.29 -0.39 -27.17
CA GLN A 56 -2.16 -1.01 -28.15
C GLN A 56 -2.81 -2.28 -27.57
N PRO A 57 -4.13 -2.45 -27.70
CA PRO A 57 -4.79 -3.69 -27.33
C PRO A 57 -4.19 -4.87 -28.13
N ASN A 58 -3.89 -5.97 -27.45
CA ASN A 58 -3.29 -7.20 -28.01
C ASN A 58 -1.86 -7.11 -28.56
N SER A 59 -1.11 -6.04 -28.30
CA SER A 59 0.32 -6.00 -28.65
C SER A 59 1.07 -7.16 -27.98
N LYS A 60 1.87 -7.89 -28.77
CA LYS A 60 2.82 -8.89 -28.26
C LYS A 60 4.21 -8.28 -28.02
N ASN A 61 4.39 -7.01 -28.39
CA ASN A 61 5.66 -6.35 -28.28
C ASN A 61 5.97 -6.05 -26.81
N ARG A 62 7.27 -6.08 -26.50
CA ARG A 62 7.78 -5.62 -25.22
C ARG A 62 8.46 -4.28 -25.42
N ILE A 63 8.22 -3.36 -24.52
CA ILE A 63 8.88 -2.06 -24.45
C ILE A 63 9.83 -2.05 -23.26
N MET A 64 10.96 -1.37 -23.42
CA MET A 64 11.81 -1.01 -22.28
C MET A 64 11.21 0.21 -21.62
N ARG A 65 10.72 0.05 -20.39
CA ARG A 65 10.13 1.11 -19.59
C ARG A 65 11.15 1.58 -18.55
N GLY A 66 11.44 2.87 -18.55
CA GLY A 66 12.37 3.48 -17.61
C GLY A 66 11.67 3.99 -16.37
N TYR A 67 12.31 3.82 -15.22
CA TYR A 67 11.84 4.24 -13.90
C TYR A 67 12.91 5.05 -13.19
N TYR A 68 12.49 6.06 -12.43
CA TYR A 68 13.29 6.62 -11.35
C TYR A 68 12.94 5.88 -10.07
N PHE A 69 13.95 5.42 -9.35
CA PHE A 69 13.80 4.97 -7.98
C PHE A 69 14.10 6.10 -7.03
N LEU A 70 13.25 6.21 -6.02
CA LEU A 70 13.56 6.93 -4.80
C LEU A 70 13.53 5.90 -3.68
N ASP A 71 14.68 5.64 -3.10
CA ASP A 71 14.84 4.73 -1.97
C ASP A 71 14.90 5.55 -0.69
N GLU A 72 14.07 5.17 0.28
CA GLU A 72 14.06 5.74 1.62
C GLU A 72 14.76 4.80 2.58
N PHE A 73 15.77 5.29 3.27
CA PHE A 73 16.57 4.55 4.22
C PHE A 73 16.46 5.13 5.63
N GLN A 74 16.46 4.26 6.63
CA GLN A 74 16.62 4.63 8.03
C GLN A 74 18.05 4.35 8.48
N ALA A 75 18.78 5.38 8.90
CA ALA A 75 20.09 5.24 9.53
C ALA A 75 19.96 4.55 10.89
N VAL A 76 20.81 3.56 11.14
CA VAL A 76 20.81 2.74 12.38
C VAL A 76 22.13 2.83 13.14
N GLY A 77 23.17 3.35 12.51
CA GLY A 77 24.46 3.62 13.15
C GLY A 77 25.44 4.21 12.16
N ASN A 78 26.72 4.24 12.54
CA ASN A 78 27.78 4.77 11.67
C ASN A 78 27.86 3.92 10.39
N ASN A 79 27.57 4.54 9.24
CA ASN A 79 27.61 3.95 7.89
C ASN A 79 26.66 2.76 7.64
N SER A 80 25.60 2.59 8.42
CA SER A 80 24.58 1.55 8.16
C SER A 80 23.18 2.14 8.11
N ALA A 81 22.37 1.64 7.17
CA ALA A 81 20.98 2.03 7.02
C ALA A 81 20.13 0.86 6.49
N HIS A 82 18.87 0.81 6.91
CA HIS A 82 17.88 -0.15 6.39
C HIS A 82 17.05 0.52 5.31
N LEU A 83 16.85 -0.16 4.19
CA LEU A 83 15.89 0.26 3.18
C LEU A 83 14.48 0.09 3.76
N LEU A 84 13.72 1.18 3.89
CA LEU A 84 12.34 1.14 4.34
C LEU A 84 11.38 0.99 3.17
N ARG A 85 11.53 1.87 2.18
CA ARG A 85 10.61 1.99 1.04
C ARG A 85 11.37 2.24 -0.25
N ARG A 86 10.87 1.69 -1.34
CA ARG A 86 11.30 2.02 -2.71
C ARG A 86 10.11 2.51 -3.52
N PHE A 87 10.19 3.74 -3.99
CA PHE A 87 9.21 4.35 -4.86
C PHE A 87 9.67 4.22 -6.30
N TRP A 88 8.81 3.66 -7.14
CA TRP A 88 9.03 3.52 -8.57
C TRP A 88 8.24 4.60 -9.29
N PHE A 89 8.95 5.61 -9.79
CA PHE A 89 8.36 6.65 -10.61
C PHE A 89 8.55 6.32 -12.08
N ASP A 90 7.43 6.07 -12.76
CA ASP A 90 7.41 5.98 -14.21
C ASP A 90 7.72 7.36 -14.78
N ARG A 91 8.69 7.43 -15.71
CA ARG A 91 9.08 8.68 -16.39
C ARG A 91 8.51 8.82 -17.80
N VAL A 92 7.79 7.82 -18.29
CA VAL A 92 7.22 7.82 -19.65
C VAL A 92 5.84 8.46 -19.63
N GLY A 93 5.68 9.59 -20.34
CA GLY A 93 4.41 10.32 -20.41
C GLY A 93 4.09 11.17 -19.18
N GLY A 94 5.12 11.50 -18.38
CA GLY A 94 5.02 12.25 -17.13
C GLY A 94 5.58 11.46 -15.95
N ILE A 95 5.99 12.17 -14.88
CA ILE A 95 6.45 11.53 -13.64
C ILE A 95 5.23 11.11 -12.83
N ARG A 96 5.04 9.81 -12.62
CA ARG A 96 3.96 9.27 -11.80
C ARG A 96 4.44 8.10 -10.96
N LEU A 97 3.88 7.94 -9.76
CA LEU A 97 4.14 6.76 -8.95
C LEU A 97 3.47 5.54 -9.60
N ALA A 98 4.28 4.54 -9.97
CA ALA A 98 3.84 3.32 -10.62
C ALA A 98 3.88 2.11 -9.67
N ARG A 99 4.81 2.11 -8.71
CA ARG A 99 4.93 1.04 -7.71
C ARG A 99 5.55 1.57 -6.42
N LEU A 100 5.16 0.99 -5.28
CA LEU A 100 5.73 1.23 -3.97
C LEU A 100 6.06 -0.12 -3.34
N GLN A 101 7.30 -0.29 -2.93
CA GLN A 101 7.76 -1.47 -2.21
C GLN A 101 8.15 -1.08 -0.79
N THR A 102 7.84 -1.94 0.18
CA THR A 102 8.24 -1.78 1.58
C THR A 102 8.99 -3.02 2.04
N PHE A 103 9.99 -2.81 2.89
CA PHE A 103 10.92 -3.84 3.31
C PHE A 103 10.98 -3.94 4.84
N ASP A 104 11.36 -5.12 5.33
CA ASP A 104 11.66 -5.31 6.75
C ASP A 104 13.09 -4.87 7.09
N GLU A 105 13.46 -4.97 8.37
CA GLU A 105 14.80 -4.64 8.88
C GLU A 105 15.92 -5.49 8.24
N LYS A 106 15.58 -6.66 7.69
CA LYS A 106 16.51 -7.55 6.98
C LYS A 106 16.58 -7.26 5.48
N GLY A 107 15.81 -6.29 4.98
CA GLY A 107 15.71 -5.95 3.56
C GLY A 107 14.83 -6.90 2.74
N LEU A 108 14.00 -7.74 3.39
CA LEU A 108 13.04 -8.59 2.70
C LEU A 108 11.80 -7.79 2.31
N LEU A 109 11.30 -8.04 1.09
CA LEU A 109 10.07 -7.42 0.60
C LEU A 109 8.86 -7.88 1.42
N ILE A 110 8.22 -6.95 2.12
CA ILE A 110 6.97 -7.18 2.86
C ILE A 110 5.78 -6.93 1.94
N THR A 111 5.77 -5.78 1.28
CA THR A 111 4.63 -5.30 0.49
C THR A 111 5.08 -4.72 -0.84
N ASP A 112 4.42 -5.13 -1.92
CA ASP A 112 4.56 -4.54 -3.26
C ASP A 112 3.20 -4.02 -3.71
N VAL A 113 3.08 -2.70 -3.85
CA VAL A 113 1.90 -2.01 -4.36
C VAL A 113 2.19 -1.52 -5.76
N SER A 114 1.34 -1.86 -6.73
CA SER A 114 1.40 -1.34 -8.10
C SER A 114 0.18 -0.46 -8.38
N TYR A 115 0.44 0.73 -8.93
CA TYR A 115 -0.56 1.74 -9.28
C TYR A 115 -0.76 1.76 -10.78
N GLY A 116 -2.01 1.56 -11.21
CA GLY A 116 -2.38 1.53 -12.63
C GLY A 116 -2.36 2.89 -13.31
N ALA A 117 -2.86 2.93 -14.55
CA ALA A 117 -3.04 4.18 -15.29
C ALA A 117 -3.91 5.18 -14.52
N LEU A 118 -3.47 6.44 -14.48
CA LEU A 118 -4.28 7.52 -13.93
C LEU A 118 -5.47 7.76 -14.85
N ARG A 119 -6.66 7.86 -14.27
CA ARG A 119 -7.88 8.25 -14.96
C ARG A 119 -8.51 9.43 -14.23
N LYS A 120 -9.40 10.14 -14.92
CA LYS A 120 -10.23 11.20 -14.35
C LYS A 120 -11.39 10.57 -13.57
N PHE A 121 -11.62 11.06 -12.36
CA PHE A 121 -12.65 10.62 -11.42
C PHE A 121 -13.52 11.80 -10.96
N GLY A 122 -14.70 11.45 -10.45
CA GLY A 122 -15.70 12.38 -9.94
C GLY A 122 -16.57 12.98 -11.04
N ALA A 123 -17.70 13.59 -10.63
CA ALA A 123 -18.72 14.10 -11.55
C ALA A 123 -18.16 15.16 -12.52
N GLU A 124 -17.20 15.97 -12.05
CA GLU A 124 -16.54 17.00 -12.85
C GLU A 124 -15.26 16.49 -13.55
N GLY A 125 -14.79 15.28 -13.25
CA GLY A 125 -13.60 14.70 -13.86
C GLY A 125 -12.27 15.38 -13.49
N ASN A 126 -12.24 16.12 -12.37
CA ASN A 126 -11.09 16.94 -11.96
C ASN A 126 -10.03 16.16 -11.17
N LEU A 127 -10.33 14.94 -10.72
CA LEU A 127 -9.43 14.14 -9.88
C LEU A 127 -8.70 13.08 -10.71
N LEU A 128 -7.36 13.08 -10.67
CA LEU A 128 -6.55 12.03 -11.28
C LEU A 128 -6.17 10.99 -10.25
N LEU A 129 -6.74 9.79 -10.36
CA LEU A 129 -6.48 8.67 -9.47
C LEU A 129 -6.09 7.43 -10.28
N PRO A 130 -5.29 6.50 -9.71
CA PRO A 130 -4.98 5.25 -10.37
C PRO A 130 -6.25 4.40 -10.53
N ALA A 131 -6.54 3.95 -11.74
CA ALA A 131 -7.74 3.16 -12.04
C ALA A 131 -7.79 1.80 -11.35
N GLN A 132 -6.62 1.28 -11.01
CA GLN A 132 -6.43 0.01 -10.33
C GLN A 132 -5.25 0.13 -9.38
N ILE A 133 -5.39 -0.44 -8.19
CA ILE A 133 -4.31 -0.55 -7.21
C ILE A 133 -4.18 -2.04 -6.87
N SER A 134 -2.99 -2.60 -7.06
CA SER A 134 -2.72 -4.01 -6.77
C SER A 134 -1.70 -4.11 -5.65
N LEU A 135 -2.05 -4.81 -4.58
CA LEU A 135 -1.23 -5.05 -3.40
C LEU A 135 -0.82 -6.52 -3.38
N THR A 136 0.47 -6.82 -3.25
CA THR A 136 0.98 -8.18 -3.03
C THR A 136 1.77 -8.19 -1.72
N ARG A 137 1.46 -9.15 -0.85
CA ARG A 137 2.23 -9.40 0.37
C ARG A 137 2.76 -10.82 0.37
N PRO A 138 3.99 -11.05 -0.13
CA PRO A 138 4.54 -12.38 -0.33
C PRO A 138 4.61 -13.21 0.96
N GLN A 139 4.95 -12.56 2.09
CA GLN A 139 5.09 -13.21 3.39
C GLN A 139 3.74 -13.61 4.00
N ASP A 140 2.67 -12.88 3.68
CA ASP A 140 1.30 -13.19 4.14
C ASP A 140 0.50 -14.01 3.11
N HIS A 141 1.14 -14.36 1.99
CA HIS A 141 0.63 -15.20 0.92
C HIS A 141 -0.69 -14.73 0.27
N TYR A 142 -0.87 -13.42 0.10
CA TYR A 142 -2.05 -12.90 -0.59
C TYR A 142 -1.76 -11.75 -1.54
N LYS A 143 -2.71 -11.54 -2.45
CA LYS A 143 -2.78 -10.40 -3.37
C LYS A 143 -4.18 -9.81 -3.37
N ILE A 144 -4.27 -8.47 -3.33
CA ILE A 144 -5.52 -7.73 -3.46
C ILE A 144 -5.44 -6.88 -4.72
N THR A 145 -6.53 -6.83 -5.48
CA THR A 145 -6.69 -5.90 -6.58
C THR A 145 -7.93 -5.05 -6.32
N ILE A 146 -7.75 -3.73 -6.31
CA ILE A 146 -8.79 -2.75 -6.06
C ILE A 146 -9.06 -2.03 -7.36
N THR A 147 -10.34 -1.98 -7.74
CA THR A 147 -10.83 -1.25 -8.90
C THR A 147 -12.08 -0.49 -8.52
N TYR A 148 -12.22 0.73 -9.05
CA TYR A 148 -13.41 1.53 -8.85
C TYR A 148 -14.55 1.06 -9.76
N GLN A 149 -15.73 0.79 -9.20
CA GLN A 149 -16.89 0.35 -9.97
C GLN A 149 -17.59 1.51 -10.70
N THR A 150 -17.73 2.66 -10.04
CA THR A 150 -18.39 3.86 -10.57
C THR A 150 -17.51 5.11 -10.41
N PRO A 151 -16.39 5.21 -11.18
CA PRO A 151 -15.43 6.33 -11.11
C PRO A 151 -16.05 7.74 -11.16
N GLU A 152 -17.11 7.91 -11.93
CA GLU A 152 -17.84 9.15 -12.15
C GLU A 152 -18.63 9.63 -10.94
N THR A 153 -19.01 8.72 -10.04
CA THR A 153 -19.75 9.04 -8.81
C THR A 153 -18.85 9.27 -7.60
N LEU A 154 -17.52 9.15 -7.78
CA LEU A 154 -16.58 9.29 -6.67
C LEU A 154 -16.61 10.73 -6.13
N THR A 155 -17.00 10.87 -4.86
CA THR A 155 -16.91 12.13 -4.13
C THR A 155 -15.69 12.09 -3.20
N VAL A 156 -14.79 13.06 -3.35
CA VAL A 156 -13.61 13.25 -2.48
C VAL A 156 -13.82 14.50 -1.63
N ASN A 157 -13.23 14.53 -0.43
CA ASN A 157 -13.36 15.64 0.53
C ASN A 157 -14.82 15.94 0.90
N ARG A 158 -15.66 14.90 0.95
CA ARG A 158 -17.00 15.04 1.51
C ARG A 158 -16.87 15.26 3.01
N ASP A 159 -17.57 16.27 3.52
CA ASP A 159 -17.73 16.45 4.96
C ASP A 159 -18.56 15.30 5.53
N TYR A 160 -17.96 14.59 6.49
CA TYR A 160 -18.60 13.52 7.22
C TYR A 160 -18.89 14.01 8.64
N ALA A 161 -20.09 13.71 9.13
CA ALA A 161 -20.46 14.04 10.50
C ALA A 161 -19.61 13.20 11.48
N PRO A 162 -19.15 13.75 12.61
CA PRO A 162 -18.21 13.06 13.51
C PRO A 162 -18.66 11.67 13.96
N GLU A 163 -19.97 11.44 14.03
CA GLU A 163 -20.59 10.20 14.48
C GLU A 163 -20.22 9.00 13.60
N VAL A 164 -19.89 9.21 12.31
CA VAL A 164 -19.50 8.09 11.42
C VAL A 164 -18.13 7.50 11.78
N PHE A 165 -17.32 8.24 12.54
CA PHE A 165 -16.00 7.79 13.01
C PHE A 165 -16.07 7.19 14.42
N VAL A 166 -17.26 7.16 15.04
CA VAL A 166 -17.47 6.51 16.33
C VAL A 166 -17.78 5.04 16.11
N LEU A 167 -16.95 4.17 16.69
CA LEU A 167 -17.21 2.74 16.69
C LEU A 167 -18.29 2.41 17.73
N GLU A 168 -19.56 2.38 17.30
CA GLU A 168 -20.67 2.00 18.17
C GLU A 168 -20.71 0.49 18.42
N ASN A 169 -20.62 0.08 19.68
CA ASN A 169 -20.77 -1.31 20.12
C ASN A 169 -22.25 -1.74 20.16
N LYS A 170 -22.86 -1.90 18.99
CA LYS A 170 -24.29 -2.24 18.85
C LYS A 170 -24.68 -3.61 19.40
N TRP A 171 -23.71 -4.47 19.68
CA TRP A 171 -23.93 -5.86 20.09
C TRP A 171 -23.55 -6.14 21.54
N GLY A 172 -23.21 -5.10 22.32
CA GLY A 172 -22.82 -5.26 23.72
C GLY A 172 -21.62 -6.18 23.90
N LEU A 173 -20.71 -6.21 22.92
CA LEU A 173 -19.50 -7.01 22.98
C LEU A 173 -18.60 -6.48 24.10
N ARG A 174 -17.80 -7.37 24.70
CA ARG A 174 -16.83 -6.97 25.71
C ARG A 174 -15.80 -6.03 25.08
N GLU A 175 -15.79 -4.78 25.52
CA GLU A 175 -14.78 -3.81 25.12
C GLU A 175 -13.45 -4.14 25.81
N VAL A 176 -12.39 -4.18 25.02
CA VAL A 176 -11.02 -4.34 25.50
C VAL A 176 -10.29 -3.06 25.11
N ASP A 177 -9.96 -2.25 26.10
CA ASP A 177 -9.15 -1.05 25.90
C ASP A 177 -7.69 -1.46 25.70
N LEU A 178 -7.22 -1.37 24.45
CA LEU A 178 -5.86 -1.73 24.05
C LEU A 178 -4.82 -0.70 24.52
N ASP A 179 -5.23 0.51 24.90
CA ASP A 179 -4.33 1.57 25.37
C ASP A 179 -4.10 1.51 26.89
N ALA A 180 -4.98 0.83 27.63
CA ALA A 180 -4.83 0.62 29.07
C ALA A 180 -3.58 -0.21 29.41
N GLU A 181 -3.23 -1.22 28.61
CA GLU A 181 -2.05 -2.07 28.85
C GLU A 181 -0.74 -1.29 28.78
N LYS A 182 -0.62 -0.31 27.87
CA LYS A 182 0.59 0.52 27.71
C LYS A 182 0.90 1.43 28.91
N ARG A 183 -0.10 1.75 29.75
CA ARG A 183 0.12 2.56 30.97
C ARG A 183 0.71 1.75 32.12
N SER A 184 0.56 0.43 32.10
CA SER A 184 1.02 -0.46 33.19
C SER A 184 2.52 -0.80 33.13
N SER A 185 3.19 -0.51 32.01
CA SER A 185 4.60 -0.83 31.78
C SER A 185 5.54 0.37 32.03
N THR A 186 5.27 1.18 33.07
CA THR A 186 6.27 2.14 33.56
C THR A 186 7.30 1.39 34.41
N PRO A 187 8.63 1.52 34.20
CA PRO A 187 9.61 0.73 34.94
C PRO A 187 9.58 1.12 36.43
N LYS A 188 9.51 0.12 37.33
CA LYS A 188 9.85 0.34 38.74
C LYS A 188 11.33 0.69 38.81
N GLU A 189 11.65 1.92 39.20
CA GLU A 189 12.98 2.28 39.69
C GLU A 189 13.30 1.38 40.90
N LEU A 190 14.40 0.63 40.79
CA LEU A 190 14.99 -0.13 41.89
C LEU A 190 15.85 0.85 42.72
N ASN A 191 15.43 1.11 43.95
CA ASN A 191 16.30 1.60 45.02
C ASN A 191 17.17 0.46 45.56
#